data_AF-A0A101EK44-F1
#
_entry.id   AF-A0A101EK44-F1
#
_cell.length_a   1.000
_cell.length_b   1.000
_cell.length_c   1.000
_cell.angle_alpha   90.00
_cell.angle_beta   90.00
_cell.angle_gamma   90.00
#
_symmetry.space_group_name_H-M   'P 1'
#
loop_
_entity.id
_entity.type
_entity.pdbx_description
1 polymer ?
#
loop_
_entity_poly.entity_id
_entity_poly.type
_entity_poly.pdbx_seq_one_letter_code
_entity_poly.pdbx_strand_id
1 'polypeptide(L)'
;MKKKVATILLLLIGSLFVSGNQSPVIWEAKVPGIVESVKLTPKGAYVGFGYIDVISGVLWYRGNVSLYSLNGSEEWSQEVGFVRKLESFDDMLIVGTDISRGPSDWFGALGKVWLLQGNGSIVAGNITYGSFFDFDLKDALYVVDGWWVGEGRANETWGRLYRWEIAEDGIKQDWFIELNGTLGRVRRGDGIIYAGSGAPSGYRIKYYFGNVYGVSEDGKLLWSVDTEWWVRDLELWRDKALVGTGFENVAGKLFLIDKEGKIEWKMDSFYIEDIEINGDTAYIGGIEGNTGKLEALDLNSQKVLWKAELPYRVKVVRFHEGKLLVGTGAFREENGTIYDMGFFYVINPSNGKVLMELDTGYVRSIDALSDKALIGTGRGKVYLISLEMEEQERAYIYIGLGAILLVTAGIIGKMRRKGT
;
A
#
# COMPACT_ATOMS: atom_id res chain seq x y z
N MET A 1 -19.06 -34.34 -48.06
CA MET A 1 -19.09 -32.88 -47.82
C MET A 1 -19.42 -32.48 -46.37
N LYS A 2 -20.47 -33.02 -45.73
CA LYS A 2 -20.90 -32.60 -44.38
C LYS A 2 -19.84 -32.70 -43.26
N LYS A 3 -18.98 -33.74 -43.26
CA LYS A 3 -17.90 -33.88 -42.26
C LYS A 3 -16.76 -32.87 -42.43
N LYS A 4 -16.39 -32.52 -43.68
CA LYS A 4 -15.31 -31.54 -43.95
C LYS A 4 -15.71 -30.10 -43.57
N VAL A 5 -16.99 -29.74 -43.72
CA VAL A 5 -17.50 -28.42 -43.30
C VAL A 5 -17.54 -28.30 -41.78
N ALA A 6 -17.91 -29.37 -41.06
CA ALA A 6 -17.91 -29.37 -39.61
C ALA A 6 -16.49 -29.20 -39.02
N THR A 7 -15.47 -29.84 -39.61
CA THR A 7 -14.08 -29.71 -39.16
C THR A 7 -13.50 -28.31 -39.44
N ILE A 8 -13.82 -27.70 -40.58
CA ILE A 8 -13.40 -26.32 -40.90
C ILE A 8 -14.08 -25.31 -39.97
N LEU A 9 -15.36 -25.51 -39.64
CA LEU A 9 -16.08 -24.67 -38.68
C LEU A 9 -15.51 -24.81 -37.26
N LEU A 10 -15.13 -26.03 -36.84
CA LEU A 10 -14.52 -26.27 -35.53
C LEU A 10 -13.12 -25.64 -35.42
N LEU A 11 -12.34 -25.65 -36.52
CA LEU A 11 -11.01 -25.01 -36.57
C LEU A 11 -11.11 -23.48 -36.58
N LEU A 12 -12.09 -22.90 -37.28
CA LEU A 12 -12.36 -21.46 -37.26
C LEU A 12 -12.85 -20.97 -35.89
N ILE A 13 -13.68 -21.77 -35.20
CA ILE A 13 -14.12 -21.50 -33.82
C ILE A 13 -12.94 -21.67 -32.85
N GLY A 14 -12.09 -22.68 -33.03
CA GLY A 14 -10.89 -22.89 -32.22
C GLY A 14 -9.87 -21.75 -32.33
N SER A 15 -9.72 -21.13 -33.52
CA SER A 15 -8.86 -19.96 -33.71
C SER A 15 -9.41 -18.66 -33.14
N LEU A 16 -10.71 -18.59 -32.84
CA LEU A 16 -11.34 -17.41 -32.21
C LEU A 16 -11.15 -17.38 -30.67
N PHE A 17 -10.63 -18.45 -30.07
CA PHE A 17 -10.33 -18.52 -28.63
C PHE A 17 -8.85 -18.38 -28.29
N VAL A 18 -7.99 -18.11 -29.28
CA VAL A 18 -6.61 -17.71 -29.05
C VAL A 18 -6.52 -16.18 -29.12
N SER A 19 -7.28 -15.50 -28.26
CA SER A 19 -6.86 -14.16 -27.85
C SER A 19 -5.66 -14.36 -26.95
N GLY A 20 -4.46 -14.18 -27.51
CA GLY A 20 -3.24 -14.15 -26.71
C GLY A 20 -3.39 -13.04 -25.69
N ASN A 21 -3.74 -13.40 -24.46
CA ASN A 21 -3.85 -12.46 -23.36
C ASN A 21 -2.42 -11.96 -23.13
N GLN A 22 -2.10 -10.77 -23.66
CA GLN A 22 -0.81 -10.16 -23.34
C GLN A 22 -0.79 -10.00 -21.82
N SER A 23 0.26 -10.52 -21.19
CA SER A 23 0.41 -10.37 -19.74
C SER A 23 0.37 -8.88 -19.41
N PRO A 24 -0.44 -8.44 -18.43
CA PRO A 24 -0.42 -7.04 -18.02
C PRO A 24 0.90 -6.67 -17.32
N VAL A 25 1.76 -7.64 -16.99
CA VAL A 25 3.10 -7.39 -16.46
C VAL A 25 4.02 -6.90 -17.59
N ILE A 26 4.46 -5.64 -17.48
CA ILE A 26 5.44 -5.02 -18.37
C ILE A 26 6.83 -5.61 -18.08
N TRP A 27 7.21 -5.68 -16.80
CA TRP A 27 8.42 -6.36 -16.35
C TRP A 27 8.31 -6.82 -14.90
N GLU A 28 9.13 -7.80 -14.53
CA GLU A 28 9.32 -8.32 -13.16
C GLU A 28 10.81 -8.24 -12.80
N ALA A 29 11.11 -7.82 -11.57
CA ALA A 29 12.45 -7.83 -10.99
C ALA A 29 12.45 -8.52 -9.62
N LYS A 30 13.63 -8.96 -9.17
CA LYS A 30 13.84 -9.60 -7.87
C LYS A 30 14.96 -8.90 -7.11
N VAL A 31 14.64 -8.37 -5.94
CA VAL A 31 15.60 -7.74 -5.01
C VAL A 31 15.79 -8.59 -3.75
N PRO A 32 16.93 -8.45 -3.04
CA PRO A 32 17.16 -9.19 -1.79
C PRO A 32 16.37 -8.57 -0.64
N GLY A 33 15.30 -9.23 -0.19
CA GLY A 33 14.55 -8.85 1.00
C GLY A 33 13.09 -8.52 0.73
N ILE A 34 12.53 -7.64 1.55
CA ILE A 34 11.12 -7.22 1.54
C ILE A 34 11.03 -5.86 0.83
N VAL A 35 10.08 -5.68 -0.09
CA VAL A 35 9.81 -4.37 -0.71
C VAL A 35 8.67 -3.66 0.03
N GLU A 36 9.01 -2.86 1.04
CA GLU A 36 8.01 -2.13 1.85
C GLU A 36 7.58 -0.81 1.20
N SER A 37 8.32 -0.29 0.22
CA SER A 37 7.96 0.96 -0.43
C SER A 37 8.44 1.01 -1.88
N VAL A 38 7.60 1.55 -2.74
CA VAL A 38 7.88 1.80 -4.15
C VAL A 38 7.41 3.22 -4.49
N LYS A 39 8.10 3.87 -5.43
CA LYS A 39 7.68 5.15 -5.99
C LYS A 39 7.82 5.13 -7.50
N LEU A 40 6.75 5.40 -8.24
CA LEU A 40 6.74 5.46 -9.69
C LEU A 40 6.71 6.92 -10.16
N THR A 41 7.65 7.29 -11.00
CA THR A 41 7.80 8.65 -11.54
C THR A 41 8.04 8.59 -13.05
N PRO A 42 7.92 9.71 -13.78
CA PRO A 42 8.27 9.75 -15.20
C PRO A 42 9.73 9.34 -15.47
N LYS A 43 10.64 9.48 -14.49
CA LYS A 43 12.05 9.07 -14.60
C LYS A 43 12.23 7.56 -14.47
N GLY A 44 11.31 6.86 -13.82
CA GLY A 44 11.41 5.42 -13.56
C GLY A 44 10.73 4.99 -12.26
N ALA A 45 10.98 3.74 -11.91
CA ALA A 45 10.48 3.03 -10.76
C ALA A 45 11.55 2.97 -9.66
N TYR A 46 11.37 3.74 -8.59
CA TYR A 46 12.14 3.61 -7.37
C TYR A 46 11.63 2.45 -6.53
N VAL A 47 12.53 1.58 -6.11
CA VAL A 47 12.23 0.38 -5.33
C VAL A 47 13.05 0.41 -4.06
N GLY A 48 12.38 0.57 -2.92
CA GLY A 48 12.98 0.51 -1.60
C GLY A 48 12.77 -0.85 -0.97
N PHE A 49 13.86 -1.52 -0.60
CA PHE A 49 13.80 -2.83 0.03
C PHE A 49 14.70 -2.94 1.25
N GLY A 50 14.43 -3.94 2.09
CA GLY A 50 15.23 -4.20 3.27
C GLY A 50 15.20 -5.66 3.73
N TYR A 51 16.23 -6.02 4.49
CA TYR A 51 16.37 -7.30 5.16
C TYR A 51 17.06 -7.12 6.51
N ILE A 52 16.91 -8.11 7.39
CA ILE A 52 17.48 -8.09 8.72
C ILE A 52 18.57 -9.16 8.80
N ASP A 53 19.80 -8.74 9.04
CA ASP A 53 20.92 -9.62 9.32
C ASP A 53 21.12 -9.78 10.84
N VAL A 54 21.68 -10.91 11.26
CA VAL A 54 22.09 -11.14 12.66
C VAL A 54 23.60 -11.34 12.68
N ILE A 55 24.35 -10.34 13.14
CA ILE A 55 25.81 -10.37 13.21
C ILE A 55 26.23 -10.28 14.66
N SER A 56 26.85 -11.34 15.18
CA SER A 56 27.29 -11.41 16.59
C SER A 56 26.16 -11.13 17.60
N GLY A 57 24.95 -11.61 17.31
CA GLY A 57 23.76 -11.37 18.13
C GLY A 57 23.08 -10.00 17.93
N VAL A 58 23.65 -9.12 17.11
CA VAL A 58 23.09 -7.79 16.81
C VAL A 58 22.23 -7.86 15.56
N LEU A 59 21.03 -7.27 15.62
CA LEU A 59 20.15 -7.11 14.45
C LEU A 59 20.60 -5.93 13.60
N TRP A 60 20.88 -6.17 12.33
CA TRP A 60 21.28 -5.15 11.36
C TRP A 60 20.17 -4.97 10.34
N TYR A 61 19.57 -3.78 10.34
CA TYR A 61 18.62 -3.35 9.32
C TYR A 61 19.40 -2.86 8.12
N ARG A 62 19.35 -3.62 7.03
CA ARG A 62 20.05 -3.33 5.79
C ARG A 62 19.06 -3.25 4.65
N GLY A 63 19.46 -2.60 3.57
CA GLY A 63 18.60 -2.42 2.43
C GLY A 63 19.10 -1.30 1.53
N ASN A 64 18.55 -1.31 0.31
CA ASN A 64 18.88 -0.33 -0.71
C ASN A 64 17.60 0.31 -1.23
N VAL A 65 17.81 1.44 -1.89
CA VAL A 65 16.88 1.97 -2.87
C VAL A 65 17.53 1.83 -4.25
N SER A 66 16.77 1.32 -5.22
CA SER A 66 17.20 1.19 -6.61
C SER A 66 16.27 1.97 -7.53
N LEU A 67 16.79 2.51 -8.63
CA LEU A 67 16.00 3.05 -9.72
C LEU A 67 16.01 2.08 -10.90
N TYR A 68 14.82 1.69 -11.35
CA TYR A 68 14.63 0.97 -12.60
C TYR A 68 14.03 1.90 -13.65
N SER A 69 14.51 1.85 -14.89
CA SER A 69 13.81 2.49 -15.99
C SER A 69 12.47 1.78 -16.26
N LEU A 70 11.56 2.44 -16.97
CA LEU A 70 10.21 1.91 -17.22
C LEU A 70 10.21 0.63 -18.09
N ASN A 71 11.34 0.26 -18.68
CA ASN A 71 11.53 -1.01 -19.39
C ASN A 71 12.09 -2.15 -18.51
N GLY A 72 12.41 -1.87 -17.24
CA GLY A 72 12.89 -2.86 -16.26
C GLY A 72 14.40 -2.94 -16.10
N SER A 73 15.19 -2.06 -16.75
CA SER A 73 16.65 -2.03 -16.55
C SER A 73 16.98 -1.30 -15.24
N GLU A 74 17.81 -1.88 -14.39
CA GLU A 74 18.32 -1.20 -13.19
C GLU A 74 19.35 -0.14 -13.61
N GLU A 75 19.08 1.11 -13.27
CA GLU A 75 19.94 2.26 -13.61
C GLU A 75 20.98 2.51 -12.50
N TRP A 76 20.57 2.38 -11.24
CA TRP A 76 21.46 2.48 -10.08
C TRP A 76 20.83 1.85 -8.82
N SER A 77 21.68 1.58 -7.82
CA SER A 77 21.29 1.16 -6.47
C SER A 77 22.15 1.84 -5.41
N GLN A 78 21.55 2.24 -4.29
CA GLN A 78 22.20 2.92 -3.17
C GLN A 78 21.82 2.25 -1.84
N GLU A 79 22.82 1.81 -1.06
CA GLU A 79 22.60 1.29 0.30
C GLU A 79 22.19 2.45 1.22
N VAL A 80 21.04 2.31 1.88
CA VAL A 80 20.41 3.36 2.71
C VAL A 80 19.88 2.83 4.04
N GLY A 81 19.82 1.51 4.23
CA GLY A 81 19.15 0.87 5.37
C GLY A 81 17.85 0.20 4.94
N PHE A 82 17.11 -0.35 5.91
CA PHE A 82 15.84 -1.02 5.64
C PHE A 82 14.79 0.02 5.26
N VAL A 83 14.45 0.11 3.97
CA VAL A 83 13.55 1.16 3.47
C VAL A 83 12.11 0.91 3.91
N ARG A 84 11.45 1.96 4.40
CA ARG A 84 10.07 1.95 4.91
C ARG A 84 9.14 2.84 4.11
N LYS A 85 9.63 3.99 3.63
CA LYS A 85 8.84 4.95 2.84
C LYS A 85 9.70 5.70 1.84
N LEU A 86 9.13 5.93 0.66
CA LEU A 86 9.69 6.73 -0.43
C LEU A 86 8.73 7.84 -0.80
N GLU A 87 9.26 9.04 -1.04
CA GLU A 87 8.48 10.16 -1.58
C GLU A 87 9.34 11.00 -2.53
N SER A 88 8.75 11.54 -3.59
CA SER A 88 9.45 12.41 -4.54
C SER A 88 9.34 13.87 -4.10
N PHE A 89 10.42 14.63 -4.16
CA PHE A 89 10.46 16.05 -3.80
C PHE A 89 11.44 16.81 -4.70
N ASP A 90 10.97 17.79 -5.48
CA ASP A 90 11.82 18.66 -6.33
C ASP A 90 12.93 17.92 -7.08
N ASP A 91 12.55 16.93 -7.89
CA ASP A 91 13.45 16.05 -8.65
C ASP A 91 14.38 15.13 -7.83
N MET A 92 14.33 15.22 -6.51
CA MET A 92 15.00 14.36 -5.53
C MET A 92 14.05 13.29 -4.97
N LEU A 93 14.63 12.37 -4.21
CA LEU A 93 13.92 11.30 -3.53
C LEU A 93 14.19 11.38 -2.02
N ILE A 94 13.13 11.40 -1.23
CA ILE A 94 13.18 11.27 0.23
C ILE A 94 13.01 9.79 0.57
N VAL A 95 13.92 9.27 1.39
CA VAL A 95 13.99 7.84 1.72
C VAL A 95 14.02 7.67 3.24
N GLY A 96 12.91 7.22 3.81
CA GLY A 96 12.79 6.87 5.22
C GLY A 96 13.19 5.42 5.48
N THR A 97 14.08 5.20 6.43
CA THR A 97 14.75 3.90 6.67
C THR A 97 14.91 3.60 8.16
N ASP A 98 14.96 2.31 8.50
CA ASP A 98 15.57 1.85 9.74
C ASP A 98 17.04 1.51 9.50
N ILE A 99 17.91 1.89 10.43
CA ILE A 99 19.33 1.59 10.46
C ILE A 99 19.72 0.90 11.79
N SER A 100 20.87 0.23 11.78
CA SER A 100 21.40 -0.72 12.78
C SER A 100 21.00 -0.54 14.26
N ARG A 101 20.93 -1.68 14.97
CA ARG A 101 20.74 -1.79 16.42
C ARG A 101 22.06 -1.78 17.19
N GLY A 102 22.03 -1.31 18.45
CA GLY A 102 23.03 -1.62 19.48
C GLY A 102 23.01 -3.12 19.89
N PRO A 103 23.84 -3.55 20.86
CA PRO A 103 23.93 -4.96 21.28
C PRO A 103 22.55 -5.55 21.67
N SER A 104 22.41 -6.88 21.62
CA SER A 104 21.11 -7.58 21.76
C SER A 104 20.31 -7.20 23.02
N ASP A 105 21.01 -6.76 24.07
CA ASP A 105 20.49 -6.33 25.37
C ASP A 105 20.13 -4.83 25.43
N TRP A 106 20.60 -4.02 24.47
CA TRP A 106 20.24 -2.61 24.32
C TRP A 106 19.28 -2.44 23.15
N PHE A 107 18.01 -2.32 23.50
CA PHE A 107 16.88 -2.26 22.60
C PHE A 107 16.78 -0.83 22.03
N GLY A 108 17.28 -0.63 20.80
CA GLY A 108 17.13 0.60 20.02
C GLY A 108 17.55 0.40 18.56
N ALA A 109 16.64 0.55 17.59
CA ALA A 109 16.95 0.75 16.17
C ALA A 109 16.79 2.24 15.91
N LEU A 110 17.75 2.82 15.20
CA LEU A 110 17.70 4.22 14.81
C LEU A 110 17.00 4.31 13.46
N GLY A 111 16.14 5.29 13.29
CA GLY A 111 15.60 5.63 11.99
C GLY A 111 16.46 6.69 11.33
N LYS A 112 16.33 6.79 10.01
CA LYS A 112 17.02 7.80 9.22
C LYS A 112 16.21 8.16 8.00
N VAL A 113 16.15 9.45 7.70
CA VAL A 113 15.62 9.94 6.42
C VAL A 113 16.77 10.51 5.62
N TRP A 114 16.87 10.05 4.38
CA TRP A 114 17.86 10.50 3.40
C TRP A 114 17.21 11.35 2.32
N LEU A 115 17.97 12.29 1.78
CA LEU A 115 17.65 13.02 0.56
C LEU A 115 18.63 12.60 -0.53
N LEU A 116 18.11 12.03 -1.62
CA LEU A 116 18.90 11.51 -2.75
C LEU A 116 18.63 12.32 -4.02
N GLN A 117 19.68 12.57 -4.79
CA GLN A 117 19.57 13.06 -6.16
C GLN A 117 19.06 11.98 -7.11
N GLY A 118 18.62 12.38 -8.31
CA GLY A 118 18.14 11.46 -9.34
C GLY A 118 19.16 10.42 -9.83
N ASN A 119 20.45 10.61 -9.55
CA ASN A 119 21.52 9.63 -9.82
C ASN A 119 21.81 8.68 -8.63
N GLY A 120 21.01 8.75 -7.56
CA GLY A 120 21.16 7.93 -6.35
C GLY A 120 22.11 8.49 -5.30
N SER A 121 22.83 9.58 -5.58
CA SER A 121 23.78 10.17 -4.62
C SER A 121 23.05 10.76 -3.43
N ILE A 122 23.51 10.43 -2.22
CA ILE A 122 23.00 11.00 -0.97
C ILE A 122 23.51 12.44 -0.85
N VAL A 123 22.58 13.40 -0.73
CA VAL A 123 22.88 14.83 -0.54
C VAL A 123 22.91 15.17 0.94
N ALA A 124 21.91 14.68 1.68
CA ALA A 124 21.72 14.98 3.08
C ALA A 124 20.98 13.84 3.78
N GLY A 125 20.96 13.88 5.10
CA GLY A 125 20.11 13.01 5.90
C GLY A 125 20.03 13.49 7.33
N ASN A 126 18.95 13.10 8.02
CA ASN A 126 18.79 13.33 9.45
C ASN A 126 18.33 12.03 10.13
N ILE A 127 18.68 11.87 11.41
CA ILE A 127 18.39 10.64 12.16
C ILE A 127 17.21 10.86 13.12
N THR A 128 16.48 9.78 13.36
CA THR A 128 15.52 9.69 14.47
C THR A 128 16.13 8.84 15.58
N TYR A 129 15.70 9.08 16.81
CA TYR A 129 16.22 8.37 17.98
C TYR A 129 15.53 7.02 18.22
N GLY A 130 14.36 6.79 17.62
CA GLY A 130 13.67 5.49 17.54
C GLY A 130 13.59 4.96 16.11
N SER A 131 12.88 3.84 15.91
CA SER A 131 12.66 3.27 14.57
C SER A 131 11.81 4.21 13.74
N PHE A 132 12.16 4.38 12.46
CA PHE A 132 11.39 5.20 11.54
C PHE A 132 10.14 4.43 11.09
N PHE A 133 8.98 5.08 11.12
CA PHE A 133 7.73 4.46 10.69
C PHE A 133 7.03 5.18 9.54
N ASP A 134 6.97 6.50 9.60
CA ASP A 134 6.23 7.29 8.62
C ASP A 134 6.74 8.73 8.55
N PHE A 135 6.46 9.40 7.44
CA PHE A 135 6.58 10.85 7.33
C PHE A 135 5.46 11.42 6.46
N ASP A 136 5.12 12.69 6.65
CA ASP A 136 4.30 13.46 5.72
C ASP A 136 5.09 14.67 5.20
N LEU A 137 4.94 14.95 3.91
CA LEU A 137 5.67 16.01 3.22
C LEU A 137 4.67 17.04 2.70
N LYS A 138 4.73 18.25 3.26
CA LYS A 138 3.93 19.41 2.83
C LYS A 138 4.84 20.63 2.63
N ASP A 139 4.74 21.61 3.52
CA ASP A 139 5.68 22.75 3.64
C ASP A 139 6.97 22.36 4.36
N ALA A 140 6.90 21.33 5.20
CA ALA A 140 8.02 20.73 5.91
C ALA A 140 7.87 19.21 5.88
N LEU A 141 8.91 18.52 6.36
CA LEU A 141 8.91 17.09 6.56
C LEU A 141 8.54 16.78 8.02
N TYR A 142 7.37 16.17 8.21
CA TYR A 142 6.90 15.73 9.52
C TYR A 142 7.21 14.25 9.67
N VAL A 143 8.11 13.90 10.58
CA VAL A 143 8.61 12.52 10.73
C VAL A 143 8.11 11.96 12.04
N VAL A 144 7.66 10.71 12.04
CA VAL A 144 7.39 9.98 13.27
C VAL A 144 8.33 8.80 13.44
N ASP A 145 8.84 8.69 14.66
CA ASP A 145 9.54 7.52 15.13
C ASP A 145 8.80 6.89 16.30
N GLY A 146 9.25 5.70 16.66
CA GLY A 146 8.84 5.16 17.92
C GLY A 146 9.73 4.07 18.41
N TRP A 147 9.50 3.76 19.67
CA TRP A 147 10.15 2.69 20.36
C TRP A 147 9.16 1.91 21.21
N TRP A 148 9.48 0.63 21.38
CA TRP A 148 8.83 -0.24 22.32
C TRP A 148 9.90 -1.02 23.08
N VAL A 149 9.95 -0.85 24.40
CA VAL A 149 10.68 -1.75 25.30
C VAL A 149 9.67 -2.71 25.91
N GLY A 150 9.80 -4.02 25.67
CA GLY A 150 8.92 -4.98 26.33
C GLY A 150 9.48 -6.38 26.52
N GLU A 151 9.87 -6.67 27.77
CA GLU A 151 9.33 -7.76 28.61
C GLU A 151 9.76 -7.46 30.08
N GLY A 152 8.86 -6.87 30.90
CA GLY A 152 9.16 -6.46 32.28
C GLY A 152 8.14 -5.50 32.91
N ARG A 153 8.40 -5.00 34.14
CA ARG A 153 7.45 -4.18 34.94
C ARG A 153 7.11 -2.79 34.39
N ALA A 154 7.78 -2.31 33.33
CA ALA A 154 7.65 -0.92 32.89
C ALA A 154 6.96 -0.69 31.53
N ASN A 155 6.76 -1.69 30.65
CA ASN A 155 6.03 -1.60 29.36
C ASN A 155 6.06 -0.19 28.70
N GLU A 156 7.26 0.37 28.54
CA GLU A 156 7.41 1.74 28.09
C GLU A 156 7.31 1.79 26.57
N THR A 157 6.32 2.54 26.09
CA THR A 157 6.19 2.92 24.68
C THR A 157 6.32 4.43 24.61
N TRP A 158 7.19 4.88 23.72
CA TRP A 158 7.37 6.30 23.43
C TRP A 158 7.57 6.49 21.93
N GLY A 159 7.31 7.68 21.45
CA GLY A 159 7.58 8.05 20.07
C GLY A 159 7.70 9.55 19.94
N ARG A 160 8.38 9.97 18.88
CA ARG A 160 8.65 11.39 18.65
C ARG A 160 8.08 11.81 17.33
N LEU A 161 7.46 12.98 17.34
CA LEU A 161 7.08 13.71 16.15
C LEU A 161 8.12 14.81 15.94
N TYR A 162 8.74 14.82 14.78
CA TYR A 162 9.71 15.83 14.38
C TYR A 162 9.13 16.71 13.27
N ARG A 163 9.51 17.98 13.26
CA ARG A 163 9.40 18.86 12.10
C ARG A 163 10.79 19.17 11.58
N TRP A 164 11.06 18.79 10.35
CA TRP A 164 12.31 19.05 9.67
C TRP A 164 12.08 19.92 8.43
N GLU A 165 12.95 20.89 8.23
CA GLU A 165 12.97 21.71 7.03
C GLU A 165 13.95 21.13 6.02
N ILE A 166 13.54 21.08 4.76
CA ILE A 166 14.42 20.72 3.65
C ILE A 166 14.93 22.03 3.04
N ALA A 167 16.23 22.27 3.19
CA ALA A 167 16.92 23.45 2.69
C ALA A 167 17.99 23.03 1.66
N GLU A 168 18.56 24.00 0.94
CA GLU A 168 19.63 23.75 -0.04
C GLU A 168 20.85 23.03 0.57
N ASP A 169 21.14 23.29 1.85
CA ASP A 169 22.27 22.70 2.58
C ASP A 169 21.90 21.42 3.36
N GLY A 170 20.67 20.92 3.21
CA GLY A 170 20.25 19.61 3.72
C GLY A 170 18.97 19.64 4.54
N ILE A 171 18.82 18.64 5.41
CA ILE A 171 17.65 18.48 6.29
C ILE A 171 17.99 19.03 7.66
N LYS A 172 17.27 20.06 8.11
CA LYS A 172 17.46 20.69 9.42
C LYS A 172 16.29 20.41 10.33
N GLN A 173 16.57 19.99 11.56
CA GLN A 173 15.53 19.86 12.57
C GLN A 173 15.16 21.24 13.10
N ASP A 174 13.87 21.57 13.02
CA ASP A 174 13.30 22.75 13.67
C ASP A 174 12.93 22.39 15.11
N TRP A 175 11.99 21.45 15.29
CA TRP A 175 11.59 20.96 16.60
C TRP A 175 11.27 19.46 16.60
N PHE A 176 11.17 18.90 17.80
CA PHE A 176 10.54 17.61 18.04
C PHE A 176 9.77 17.64 19.36
N ILE A 177 8.74 16.79 19.46
CA ILE A 177 8.01 16.52 20.69
C ILE A 177 8.00 15.03 20.96
N GLU A 178 8.20 14.66 22.22
CA GLU A 178 8.04 13.27 22.68
C GLU A 178 6.61 13.05 23.17
N LEU A 179 6.01 11.96 22.70
CA LEU A 179 4.64 11.57 22.98
C LEU A 179 4.63 10.13 23.50
N ASN A 180 3.58 9.79 24.25
CA ASN A 180 3.40 8.42 24.74
C ASN A 180 3.02 7.50 23.57
N GLY A 181 3.46 6.24 23.62
CA GLY A 181 3.17 5.28 22.55
C GLY A 181 4.15 5.36 21.38
N THR A 182 4.36 4.24 20.71
CA THR A 182 5.12 4.16 19.46
C THR A 182 4.34 4.87 18.35
N LEU A 183 4.83 6.01 17.85
CA LEU A 183 4.15 6.74 16.77
C LEU A 183 4.42 6.06 15.44
N GLY A 184 3.36 5.64 14.75
CA GLY A 184 3.44 4.88 13.51
C GLY A 184 2.87 5.60 12.28
N ARG A 185 2.14 6.71 12.48
CA ARG A 185 1.43 7.45 11.44
C ARG A 185 1.47 8.94 11.69
N VAL A 186 1.60 9.72 10.63
CA VAL A 186 1.55 11.19 10.70
C VAL A 186 0.91 11.79 9.46
N ARG A 187 0.02 12.78 9.64
CA ARG A 187 -0.51 13.60 8.54
C ARG A 187 -0.61 15.05 9.00
N ARG A 188 -0.21 15.98 8.14
CA ARG A 188 -0.36 17.43 8.36
C ARG A 188 -1.65 17.92 7.71
N GLY A 189 -2.58 18.42 8.53
CA GLY A 189 -3.75 19.18 8.11
C GLY A 189 -3.54 20.69 8.26
N ASP A 190 -4.55 21.49 7.92
CA ASP A 190 -4.48 22.95 8.08
C ASP A 190 -4.36 23.38 9.55
N GLY A 191 -3.18 23.90 9.93
CA GLY A 191 -2.87 24.38 11.27
C GLY A 191 -2.69 23.30 12.35
N ILE A 192 -2.66 22.02 11.97
CA ILE A 192 -2.52 20.90 12.92
C ILE A 192 -1.78 19.71 12.30
N ILE A 193 -0.99 19.02 13.13
CA ILE A 193 -0.35 17.76 12.81
C ILE A 193 -1.03 16.65 13.62
N TYR A 194 -1.53 15.64 12.91
CA TYR A 194 -2.09 14.44 13.50
C TYR A 194 -1.01 13.36 13.59
N ALA A 195 -0.77 12.81 14.77
CA ALA A 195 0.13 11.68 14.97
C ALA A 195 -0.57 10.52 15.65
N GLY A 196 -0.51 9.33 15.05
CA GLY A 196 -1.15 8.12 15.56
C GLY A 196 -0.15 7.16 16.20
N SER A 197 -0.45 6.68 17.41
CA SER A 197 0.37 5.68 18.11
C SER A 197 -0.23 4.28 18.00
N GLY A 198 0.61 3.28 17.77
CA GLY A 198 0.19 1.88 17.74
C GLY A 198 1.35 0.93 17.48
N ALA A 199 1.11 -0.37 17.63
CA ALA A 199 2.10 -1.35 17.22
C ALA A 199 2.24 -1.30 15.68
N PRO A 200 3.46 -1.29 15.14
CA PRO A 200 3.68 -1.33 13.69
C PRO A 200 3.27 -2.68 13.08
N SER A 201 3.18 -2.74 11.74
CA SER A 201 2.82 -3.98 11.05
C SER A 201 3.84 -5.10 11.29
N GLY A 202 3.35 -6.32 11.52
CA GLY A 202 4.17 -7.50 11.80
C GLY A 202 4.42 -7.79 13.28
N TYR A 203 4.12 -6.84 14.17
CA TYR A 203 4.27 -7.04 15.61
C TYR A 203 3.03 -7.72 16.19
N ARG A 204 3.24 -8.70 17.08
CA ARG A 204 2.19 -9.44 17.80
C ARG A 204 2.39 -9.21 19.30
N ILE A 205 1.98 -8.04 19.77
CA ILE A 205 1.99 -7.73 21.21
C ILE A 205 0.58 -7.92 21.77
N LYS A 206 0.47 -8.35 23.03
CA LYS A 206 -0.83 -8.55 23.72
C LYS A 206 -1.31 -7.32 24.49
N TYR A 207 -0.62 -6.19 24.33
CA TYR A 207 -0.88 -4.96 25.07
C TYR A 207 -1.70 -3.97 24.24
N TYR A 208 -2.72 -3.41 24.87
CA TYR A 208 -3.64 -2.44 24.29
C TYR A 208 -3.12 -1.04 24.58
N PHE A 209 -2.85 -0.28 23.52
CA PHE A 209 -2.62 1.15 23.58
C PHE A 209 -2.97 1.76 22.24
N GLY A 210 -3.26 3.04 22.23
CA GLY A 210 -3.46 3.78 21.00
C GLY A 210 -3.95 5.16 21.31
N ASN A 211 -3.32 6.15 20.70
CA ASN A 211 -3.69 7.53 20.84
C ASN A 211 -3.55 8.20 19.48
N VAL A 212 -4.39 9.20 19.26
CA VAL A 212 -4.20 10.18 18.21
C VAL A 212 -3.90 11.50 18.91
N TYR A 213 -2.80 12.12 18.51
CA TYR A 213 -2.35 13.39 19.04
C TYR A 213 -2.60 14.49 18.03
N GLY A 214 -3.07 15.63 18.51
CA GLY A 214 -3.06 16.90 17.78
C GLY A 214 -1.91 17.75 18.26
N VAL A 215 -1.01 18.10 17.35
CA VAL A 215 0.17 18.92 17.64
C VAL A 215 0.12 20.17 16.78
N SER A 216 0.42 21.33 17.38
CA SER A 216 0.52 22.59 16.64
C SER A 216 1.76 22.64 15.75
N GLU A 217 1.76 23.57 14.79
CA GLU A 217 2.89 23.78 13.88
C GLU A 217 4.19 24.20 14.59
N ASP A 218 4.10 24.76 15.80
CA ASP A 218 5.24 25.11 16.66
C ASP A 218 5.61 24.02 17.67
N GLY A 219 5.09 22.79 17.49
CA GLY A 219 5.53 21.61 18.24
C GLY A 219 4.92 21.47 19.63
N LYS A 220 3.75 22.04 19.90
CA LYS A 220 3.04 21.89 21.18
C LYS A 220 1.92 20.87 21.06
N LEU A 221 1.83 19.98 22.05
CA LEU A 221 0.69 19.09 22.18
C LEU A 221 -0.57 19.93 22.50
N LEU A 222 -1.58 19.82 21.65
CA LEU A 222 -2.87 20.49 21.81
C LEU A 222 -3.89 19.58 22.50
N TRP A 223 -3.96 18.32 22.07
CA TRP A 223 -4.90 17.33 22.59
C TRP A 223 -4.43 15.89 22.31
N SER A 224 -5.04 14.94 23.01
CA SER A 224 -4.84 13.50 22.83
C SER A 224 -6.19 12.79 22.90
N VAL A 225 -6.44 11.89 21.96
CA VAL A 225 -7.63 11.02 21.92
C VAL A 225 -7.19 9.58 22.09
N ASP A 226 -7.62 8.93 23.17
CA ASP A 226 -7.40 7.50 23.39
C ASP A 226 -8.31 6.69 22.45
N THR A 227 -7.69 5.85 21.61
CA THR A 227 -8.39 4.99 20.66
C THR A 227 -8.57 3.56 21.16
N GLU A 228 -8.08 3.25 22.37
CA GLU A 228 -8.01 1.94 23.05
C GLU A 228 -7.10 0.93 22.33
N TRP A 229 -7.09 0.93 21.00
CA TRP A 229 -6.40 0.00 20.11
C TRP A 229 -5.38 0.72 19.24
N TRP A 230 -4.42 -0.05 18.70
CA TRP A 230 -3.34 0.49 17.88
C TRP A 230 -3.91 1.28 16.72
N VAL A 231 -3.46 2.52 16.55
CA VAL A 231 -3.68 3.26 15.31
C VAL A 231 -2.88 2.56 14.22
N ARG A 232 -3.58 1.98 13.25
CA ARG A 232 -3.01 1.20 12.15
C ARG A 232 -2.83 2.04 10.92
N ASP A 233 -3.78 2.95 10.70
CA ASP A 233 -3.67 3.93 9.63
C ASP A 233 -4.40 5.23 9.94
N LEU A 234 -4.00 6.29 9.26
CA LEU A 234 -4.52 7.64 9.45
C LEU A 234 -4.44 8.41 8.13
N GLU A 235 -5.58 8.90 7.67
CA GLU A 235 -5.69 9.76 6.50
C GLU A 235 -6.51 11.02 6.79
N LEU A 236 -6.42 12.03 5.92
CA LEU A 236 -7.17 13.28 6.07
C LEU A 236 -8.38 13.36 5.15
N TRP A 237 -9.54 13.70 5.71
CA TRP A 237 -10.73 14.09 4.97
C TRP A 237 -11.16 15.49 5.42
N ARG A 238 -11.03 16.48 4.52
CA ARG A 238 -11.38 17.89 4.81
C ARG A 238 -10.75 18.40 6.11
N ASP A 239 -9.44 18.18 6.23
CA ASP A 239 -8.61 18.50 7.40
C ASP A 239 -8.99 17.78 8.71
N LYS A 240 -9.80 16.72 8.64
CA LYS A 240 -10.12 15.85 9.79
C LYS A 240 -9.39 14.53 9.63
N ALA A 241 -8.89 13.98 10.74
CA ALA A 241 -8.24 12.68 10.73
C ALA A 241 -9.29 11.56 10.71
N LEU A 242 -9.31 10.78 9.63
CA LEU A 242 -9.96 9.48 9.58
C LEU A 242 -8.95 8.43 10.05
N VAL A 243 -9.25 7.81 11.18
CA VAL A 243 -8.31 6.94 11.90
C VAL A 243 -8.86 5.53 11.93
N GLY A 244 -8.06 4.59 11.42
CA GLY A 244 -8.34 3.17 11.48
C GLY A 244 -7.52 2.48 12.56
N THR A 245 -8.18 1.69 13.39
CA THR A 245 -7.51 0.89 14.43
C THR A 245 -7.58 -0.60 14.17
N GLY A 246 -6.75 -1.36 14.87
CA GLY A 246 -6.76 -2.81 14.77
C GLY A 246 -6.07 -3.49 15.94
N PHE A 247 -6.68 -4.58 16.42
CA PHE A 247 -6.09 -5.48 17.41
C PHE A 247 -6.31 -6.96 17.05
N GLU A 248 -5.27 -7.79 17.29
CA GLU A 248 -5.28 -9.26 17.12
C GLU A 248 -5.78 -9.82 15.77
N ASN A 249 -5.83 -9.03 14.69
CA ASN A 249 -6.45 -9.39 13.41
C ASN A 249 -7.95 -9.74 13.52
N VAL A 250 -8.64 -9.30 14.58
CA VAL A 250 -10.05 -9.65 14.82
C VAL A 250 -10.96 -8.45 14.67
N ALA A 251 -10.59 -7.30 15.24
CA ALA A 251 -11.47 -6.14 15.29
C ALA A 251 -10.70 -4.83 15.11
N GLY A 252 -11.42 -3.82 14.62
CA GLY A 252 -10.96 -2.44 14.52
C GLY A 252 -12.09 -1.45 14.77
N LYS A 253 -11.75 -0.17 14.79
CA LYS A 253 -12.69 0.94 14.86
C LYS A 253 -12.26 2.01 13.87
N LEU A 254 -13.23 2.75 13.36
CA LEU A 254 -13.02 3.99 12.63
C LEU A 254 -13.39 5.16 13.53
N PHE A 255 -12.55 6.19 13.52
CA PHE A 255 -12.82 7.46 14.16
C PHE A 255 -12.67 8.58 13.14
N LEU A 256 -13.55 9.56 13.18
CA LEU A 256 -13.31 10.85 12.55
C LEU A 256 -13.06 11.89 13.64
N ILE A 257 -11.87 12.48 13.64
CA ILE A 257 -11.40 13.40 14.66
C ILE A 257 -11.13 14.76 14.01
N ASP A 258 -11.78 15.82 14.52
CA ASP A 258 -11.54 17.18 14.05
C ASP A 258 -10.23 17.77 14.59
N LYS A 259 -9.92 19.01 14.19
CA LYS A 259 -8.68 19.69 14.60
C LYS A 259 -8.68 20.14 16.06
N GLU A 260 -9.84 20.18 16.71
CA GLU A 260 -9.99 20.43 18.13
C GLU A 260 -9.90 19.14 18.98
N GLY A 261 -9.72 17.97 18.35
CA GLY A 261 -9.59 16.68 19.02
C GLY A 261 -10.93 16.07 19.41
N LYS A 262 -12.04 16.57 18.86
CA LYS A 262 -13.37 16.00 19.09
C LYS A 262 -13.64 14.90 18.08
N ILE A 263 -14.08 13.76 18.60
CA ILE A 263 -14.59 12.64 17.78
C ILE A 263 -15.96 13.06 17.24
N GLU A 264 -16.07 13.31 15.95
CA GLU A 264 -17.34 13.63 15.30
C GLU A 264 -18.24 12.39 15.19
N TRP A 265 -17.64 11.26 14.85
CA TRP A 265 -18.30 9.96 14.88
C TRP A 265 -17.27 8.84 15.05
N LYS A 266 -17.78 7.69 15.48
CA LYS A 266 -17.02 6.44 15.58
C LYS A 266 -17.91 5.27 15.18
N MET A 267 -17.32 4.25 14.60
CA MET A 267 -18.02 3.01 14.26
C MET A 267 -17.11 1.80 14.39
N ASP A 268 -17.70 0.65 14.69
CA ASP A 268 -16.99 -0.62 14.72
C ASP A 268 -16.63 -1.07 13.30
N SER A 269 -15.50 -1.77 13.17
CA SER A 269 -14.99 -2.30 11.92
C SER A 269 -14.16 -3.58 12.16
N PHE A 270 -13.60 -4.13 11.09
CA PHE A 270 -12.59 -5.20 11.14
C PHE A 270 -11.20 -4.61 11.44
N TYR A 271 -10.16 -5.45 11.61
CA TYR A 271 -8.79 -4.97 11.83
C TYR A 271 -8.32 -4.18 10.61
N ILE A 272 -8.17 -2.86 10.75
CA ILE A 272 -7.80 -1.98 9.63
C ILE A 272 -6.30 -2.02 9.41
N GLU A 273 -5.91 -2.03 8.14
CA GLU A 273 -4.52 -2.01 7.71
C GLU A 273 -4.13 -0.75 6.95
N ASP A 274 -5.07 -0.27 6.14
CA ASP A 274 -4.84 0.80 5.19
C ASP A 274 -6.17 1.49 4.87
N ILE A 275 -6.11 2.80 4.72
CA ILE A 275 -7.21 3.67 4.36
C ILE A 275 -6.75 4.52 3.18
N GLU A 276 -7.56 4.58 2.14
CA GLU A 276 -7.36 5.48 1.01
C GLU A 276 -8.59 6.38 0.87
N ILE A 277 -8.38 7.69 0.70
CA ILE A 277 -9.47 8.66 0.59
C ILE A 277 -9.48 9.28 -0.81
N ASN A 278 -10.64 9.22 -1.48
CA ASN A 278 -10.88 9.94 -2.72
C ASN A 278 -12.23 10.69 -2.63
N GLY A 279 -12.16 12.02 -2.55
CA GLY A 279 -13.33 12.87 -2.35
C GLY A 279 -14.00 12.56 -1.00
N ASP A 280 -15.25 12.13 -1.04
CA ASP A 280 -16.05 11.78 0.14
C ASP A 280 -16.18 10.27 0.37
N THR A 281 -15.37 9.47 -0.32
CA THR A 281 -15.31 8.00 -0.14
C THR A 281 -13.98 7.60 0.47
N ALA A 282 -14.04 6.81 1.54
CA ALA A 282 -12.90 6.07 2.06
C ALA A 282 -12.95 4.62 1.61
N TYR A 283 -11.84 4.12 1.07
CA TYR A 283 -11.61 2.71 0.77
C TYR A 283 -10.75 2.11 1.87
N ILE A 284 -11.29 1.12 2.59
CA ILE A 284 -10.70 0.64 3.83
C ILE A 284 -10.35 -0.83 3.64
N GLY A 285 -9.07 -1.14 3.78
CA GLY A 285 -8.52 -2.48 3.65
C GLY A 285 -8.09 -3.05 4.99
N GLY A 286 -8.26 -4.35 5.18
CA GLY A 286 -7.77 -5.05 6.36
C GLY A 286 -8.10 -6.54 6.40
N ILE A 287 -8.36 -7.04 7.61
CA ILE A 287 -8.60 -8.47 7.86
C ILE A 287 -9.64 -8.68 8.97
N GLU A 288 -10.45 -9.72 8.81
CA GLU A 288 -11.31 -10.25 9.88
C GLU A 288 -11.07 -11.77 9.98
N GLY A 289 -10.38 -12.20 11.04
CA GLY A 289 -9.95 -13.58 11.18
C GLY A 289 -8.88 -13.94 10.14
N ASN A 290 -9.25 -14.76 9.15
CA ASN A 290 -8.37 -15.15 8.03
C ASN A 290 -8.81 -14.57 6.68
N THR A 291 -9.88 -13.78 6.66
CA THR A 291 -10.48 -13.25 5.43
C THR A 291 -10.09 -11.79 5.26
N GLY A 292 -9.57 -11.44 4.08
CA GLY A 292 -9.34 -10.05 3.70
C GLY A 292 -10.65 -9.30 3.56
N LYS A 293 -10.71 -8.09 4.09
CA LYS A 293 -11.88 -7.22 3.98
C LYS A 293 -11.49 -5.94 3.24
N LEU A 294 -12.35 -5.55 2.31
CA LEU A 294 -12.27 -4.28 1.60
C LEU A 294 -13.66 -3.65 1.56
N GLU A 295 -13.78 -2.40 1.99
CA GLU A 295 -15.06 -1.68 2.00
C GLU A 295 -14.89 -0.27 1.44
N ALA A 296 -15.92 0.22 0.75
CA ALA A 296 -16.05 1.65 0.45
C ALA A 296 -17.08 2.27 1.37
N LEU A 297 -16.71 3.36 2.05
CA LEU A 297 -17.53 4.09 3.01
C LEU A 297 -17.76 5.51 2.51
N ASP A 298 -19.02 5.93 2.45
CA ASP A 298 -19.36 7.35 2.25
C ASP A 298 -19.18 8.11 3.58
N LEU A 299 -18.27 9.08 3.60
CA LEU A 299 -17.87 9.79 4.81
C LEU A 299 -18.89 10.81 5.30
N ASN A 300 -19.78 11.30 4.43
CA ASN A 300 -20.84 12.22 4.81
C ASN A 300 -21.98 11.49 5.55
N SER A 301 -22.38 10.32 5.05
CA SER A 301 -23.53 9.56 5.52
C SER A 301 -23.16 8.38 6.43
N GLN A 302 -21.88 8.05 6.52
CA GLN A 302 -21.34 6.91 7.28
C GLN A 302 -21.89 5.55 6.78
N LYS A 303 -22.34 5.51 5.53
CA LYS A 303 -22.91 4.31 4.92
C LYS A 303 -21.85 3.57 4.12
N VAL A 304 -21.74 2.28 4.38
CA VAL A 304 -20.96 1.40 3.50
C VAL A 304 -21.66 1.32 2.15
N LEU A 305 -20.96 1.71 1.09
CA LEU A 305 -21.42 1.69 -0.29
C LEU A 305 -21.35 0.28 -0.89
N TRP A 306 -20.26 -0.43 -0.62
CA TRP A 306 -20.07 -1.84 -1.00
C TRP A 306 -19.00 -2.50 -0.12
N LYS A 307 -19.00 -3.84 -0.12
CA LYS A 307 -18.01 -4.68 0.55
C LYS A 307 -17.49 -5.74 -0.40
N ALA A 308 -16.23 -6.11 -0.24
CA ALA A 308 -15.60 -7.24 -0.91
C ALA A 308 -14.82 -8.09 0.10
N GLU A 309 -14.88 -9.40 -0.08
CA GLU A 309 -14.07 -10.36 0.67
C GLU A 309 -12.97 -10.90 -0.25
N LEU A 310 -11.75 -10.91 0.25
CA LEU A 310 -10.56 -11.34 -0.48
C LEU A 310 -9.88 -12.49 0.28
N PRO A 311 -9.19 -13.41 -0.43
CA PRO A 311 -8.67 -14.64 0.18
C PRO A 311 -7.59 -14.38 1.25
N TYR A 312 -6.94 -13.21 1.20
CA TYR A 312 -5.89 -12.81 2.14
C TYR A 312 -6.11 -11.39 2.63
N ARG A 313 -5.46 -11.05 3.75
CA ARG A 313 -5.39 -9.69 4.32
C ARG A 313 -5.16 -8.65 3.23
N VAL A 314 -6.01 -7.64 3.19
CA VAL A 314 -5.79 -6.46 2.37
C VAL A 314 -4.77 -5.59 3.09
N LYS A 315 -3.63 -5.37 2.45
CA LYS A 315 -2.46 -4.73 3.09
C LYS A 315 -2.24 -3.30 2.66
N VAL A 316 -2.58 -3.01 1.41
CA VAL A 316 -2.39 -1.70 0.79
C VAL A 316 -3.51 -1.48 -0.21
N VAL A 317 -4.07 -0.29 -0.21
CA VAL A 317 -5.18 0.18 -1.04
C VAL A 317 -4.77 1.52 -1.63
N ARG A 318 -5.00 1.72 -2.92
CA ARG A 318 -4.67 2.99 -3.58
C ARG A 318 -5.67 3.34 -4.66
N PHE A 319 -6.16 4.57 -4.65
CA PHE A 319 -7.03 5.07 -5.70
C PHE A 319 -6.17 5.73 -6.78
N HIS A 320 -6.38 5.34 -8.02
CA HIS A 320 -5.63 5.91 -9.14
C HIS A 320 -6.49 5.92 -10.40
N GLU A 321 -6.74 7.10 -10.96
CA GLU A 321 -7.43 7.30 -12.24
C GLU A 321 -8.72 6.46 -12.41
N GLY A 322 -9.59 6.53 -11.40
CA GLY A 322 -10.88 5.83 -11.42
C GLY A 322 -10.80 4.31 -11.19
N LYS A 323 -9.64 3.82 -10.75
CA LYS A 323 -9.41 2.42 -10.36
C LYS A 323 -8.98 2.35 -8.91
N LEU A 324 -9.34 1.27 -8.24
CA LEU A 324 -8.86 0.95 -6.91
C LEU A 324 -7.83 -0.18 -7.04
N LEU A 325 -6.58 0.11 -6.72
CA LEU A 325 -5.47 -0.83 -6.74
C LEU A 325 -5.34 -1.44 -5.34
N VAL A 326 -5.35 -2.78 -5.26
CA VAL A 326 -5.42 -3.46 -3.96
C VAL A 326 -4.39 -4.58 -3.90
N GLY A 327 -3.53 -4.50 -2.89
CA GLY A 327 -2.53 -5.51 -2.58
C GLY A 327 -2.96 -6.37 -1.41
N THR A 328 -2.90 -7.69 -1.59
CA THR A 328 -3.23 -8.66 -0.54
C THR A 328 -2.09 -9.62 -0.27
N GLY A 329 -2.11 -10.27 0.89
CA GLY A 329 -1.33 -11.48 1.09
C GLY A 329 -1.12 -11.93 2.51
N ALA A 330 -0.37 -13.02 2.64
CA ALA A 330 -0.01 -13.67 3.87
C ALA A 330 1.28 -14.47 3.71
N PHE A 331 2.01 -14.63 4.81
CA PHE A 331 3.02 -15.67 4.94
C PHE A 331 2.41 -16.89 5.61
N ARG A 332 2.59 -18.06 5.00
CA ARG A 332 2.12 -19.34 5.56
C ARG A 332 3.29 -20.28 5.74
N GLU A 333 3.46 -20.86 6.91
CA GLU A 333 4.49 -21.87 7.14
C GLU A 333 3.88 -23.27 7.06
N GLU A 334 4.44 -24.12 6.20
CA GLU A 334 4.10 -25.55 6.14
C GLU A 334 5.38 -26.37 6.07
N ASN A 335 5.55 -27.32 7.01
CA ASN A 335 6.72 -28.20 7.09
C ASN A 335 8.06 -27.43 7.10
N GLY A 336 8.12 -26.29 7.80
CA GLY A 336 9.30 -25.42 7.87
C GLY A 336 9.57 -24.59 6.61
N THR A 337 8.72 -24.69 5.58
CA THR A 337 8.78 -23.84 4.40
C THR A 337 7.79 -22.69 4.55
N ILE A 338 8.28 -21.46 4.48
CA ILE A 338 7.42 -20.28 4.42
C ILE A 338 6.99 -20.08 2.95
N TYR A 339 5.70 -19.89 2.72
CA TYR A 339 5.08 -19.57 1.44
C TYR A 339 4.65 -18.10 1.45
N ASP A 340 4.88 -17.42 0.34
CA ASP A 340 4.51 -16.03 0.11
C ASP A 340 3.31 -16.04 -0.84
N MET A 341 2.14 -15.75 -0.28
CA MET A 341 0.86 -15.90 -0.96
C MET A 341 0.18 -14.55 -1.03
N GLY A 342 -0.36 -14.18 -2.19
CA GLY A 342 -1.04 -12.91 -2.32
C GLY A 342 -1.33 -12.53 -3.77
N PHE A 343 -2.24 -11.59 -3.90
CA PHE A 343 -2.72 -11.12 -5.19
C PHE A 343 -2.69 -9.59 -5.25
N PHE A 344 -2.44 -9.10 -6.45
CA PHE A 344 -2.72 -7.72 -6.84
C PHE A 344 -4.05 -7.68 -7.59
N TYR A 345 -4.92 -6.74 -7.20
CA TYR A 345 -6.21 -6.52 -7.82
C TYR A 345 -6.33 -5.12 -8.38
N VAL A 346 -7.03 -5.00 -9.50
CA VAL A 346 -7.64 -3.76 -9.96
C VAL A 346 -9.14 -3.91 -9.75
N ILE A 347 -9.74 -3.03 -8.96
CA ILE A 347 -11.14 -3.10 -8.54
C ILE A 347 -11.85 -1.83 -9.01
N ASN A 348 -13.10 -1.99 -9.45
CA ASN A 348 -13.97 -0.87 -9.76
C ASN A 348 -14.39 -0.15 -8.46
N PRO A 349 -14.00 1.11 -8.24
CA PRO A 349 -14.24 1.83 -7.00
C PRO A 349 -15.72 2.10 -6.71
N SER A 350 -16.60 2.02 -7.71
CA SER A 350 -18.04 2.32 -7.56
C SER A 350 -18.85 1.14 -7.02
N ASN A 351 -18.39 -0.10 -7.21
CA ASN A 351 -19.17 -1.30 -6.90
C ASN A 351 -18.36 -2.49 -6.36
N GLY A 352 -17.03 -2.37 -6.23
CA GLY A 352 -16.18 -3.44 -5.71
C GLY A 352 -15.95 -4.60 -6.68
N LYS A 353 -16.38 -4.52 -7.95
CA LYS A 353 -16.12 -5.58 -8.95
C LYS A 353 -14.63 -5.66 -9.26
N VAL A 354 -14.05 -6.86 -9.12
CA VAL A 354 -12.68 -7.15 -9.59
C VAL A 354 -12.65 -7.04 -11.11
N LEU A 355 -11.77 -6.18 -11.61
CA LEU A 355 -11.50 -5.98 -13.03
C LEU A 355 -10.28 -6.81 -13.45
N MET A 356 -9.22 -6.81 -12.65
CA MET A 356 -7.99 -7.58 -12.87
C MET A 356 -7.56 -8.27 -11.59
N GLU A 357 -7.01 -9.47 -11.71
CA GLU A 357 -6.38 -10.24 -10.63
C GLU A 357 -5.06 -10.81 -11.13
N LEU A 358 -3.98 -10.66 -10.35
CA LEU A 358 -2.66 -11.21 -10.64
C LEU A 358 -2.07 -11.86 -9.39
N ASP A 359 -1.65 -13.12 -9.52
CA ASP A 359 -0.86 -13.81 -8.49
C ASP A 359 0.55 -13.22 -8.47
N THR A 360 0.90 -12.58 -7.36
CA THR A 360 2.14 -11.80 -7.21
C THR A 360 2.92 -12.19 -5.95
N GLY A 361 2.31 -12.95 -5.03
CA GLY A 361 2.75 -13.07 -3.65
C GLY A 361 2.23 -11.92 -2.79
N TYR A 362 2.71 -11.81 -1.55
CA TYR A 362 2.19 -10.84 -0.59
C TYR A 362 2.56 -9.41 -0.98
N VAL A 363 1.63 -8.66 -1.57
CA VAL A 363 1.82 -7.27 -1.96
C VAL A 363 1.86 -6.38 -0.71
N ARG A 364 2.91 -5.56 -0.59
CA ARG A 364 3.15 -4.69 0.58
C ARG A 364 3.18 -3.21 0.24
N SER A 365 3.44 -2.87 -1.03
CA SER A 365 3.53 -1.49 -1.48
C SER A 365 3.00 -1.35 -2.91
N ILE A 366 2.35 -0.22 -3.19
CA ILE A 366 1.78 0.13 -4.49
C ILE A 366 2.04 1.62 -4.75
N ASP A 367 2.55 1.93 -5.94
CA ASP A 367 2.48 3.26 -6.52
C ASP A 367 1.96 3.18 -7.96
N ALA A 368 1.44 4.29 -8.47
CA ALA A 368 0.86 4.35 -9.80
C ALA A 368 1.15 5.68 -10.48
N LEU A 369 1.31 5.62 -11.80
CA LEU A 369 1.53 6.76 -12.66
C LEU A 369 0.87 6.47 -14.01
N SER A 370 -0.07 7.33 -14.41
CA SER A 370 -0.83 7.15 -15.65
C SER A 370 -1.48 5.75 -15.71
N ASP A 371 -1.27 5.03 -16.79
CA ASP A 371 -1.77 3.68 -17.03
C ASP A 371 -0.93 2.59 -16.37
N LYS A 372 -0.06 2.88 -15.40
CA LYS A 372 0.86 1.89 -14.82
C LYS A 372 0.79 1.83 -13.31
N ALA A 373 0.94 0.62 -12.77
CA ALA A 373 1.13 0.37 -11.35
C ALA A 373 2.48 -0.31 -11.11
N LEU A 374 3.21 0.18 -10.12
CA LEU A 374 4.41 -0.44 -9.59
C LEU A 374 4.05 -1.09 -8.25
N ILE A 375 4.34 -2.38 -8.10
CA ILE A 375 4.05 -3.11 -6.86
C ILE A 375 5.30 -3.79 -6.32
N GLY A 376 5.42 -3.83 -4.99
CA GLY A 376 6.47 -4.51 -4.25
C GLY A 376 5.93 -5.57 -3.31
N THR A 377 6.62 -6.71 -3.19
CA THR A 377 6.15 -7.87 -2.42
C THR A 377 7.00 -8.22 -1.20
N GLY A 378 6.41 -9.03 -0.32
CA GLY A 378 6.99 -9.56 0.91
C GLY A 378 8.24 -10.43 0.71
N ARG A 379 8.48 -10.91 -0.52
CA ARG A 379 9.71 -11.62 -0.87
C ARG A 379 10.53 -10.90 -1.93
N GLY A 380 10.42 -9.60 -2.09
CA GLY A 380 11.38 -8.90 -2.94
C GLY A 380 11.07 -8.98 -4.42
N LYS A 381 9.87 -9.45 -4.81
CA LYS A 381 9.45 -9.31 -6.19
C LYS A 381 8.92 -7.91 -6.42
N VAL A 382 9.20 -7.38 -7.61
CA VAL A 382 8.74 -6.08 -8.06
C VAL A 382 8.11 -6.27 -9.43
N TYR A 383 6.96 -5.65 -9.65
CA TYR A 383 6.29 -5.69 -10.94
C TYR A 383 5.93 -4.28 -11.38
N LEU A 384 6.18 -3.97 -12.65
CA LEU A 384 5.50 -2.88 -13.34
C LEU A 384 4.37 -3.48 -14.18
N ILE A 385 3.16 -3.02 -13.95
CA ILE A 385 1.92 -3.58 -14.49
C ILE A 385 1.21 -2.50 -15.29
N SER A 386 0.76 -2.85 -16.50
CA SER A 386 -0.17 -2.04 -17.29
C SER A 386 -1.58 -2.15 -16.71
N LEU A 387 -2.20 -0.99 -16.49
CA LEU A 387 -3.60 -0.81 -16.09
C LEU A 387 -4.51 -0.61 -17.30
N GLU A 388 -3.95 -0.61 -18.52
CA GLU A 388 -4.76 -0.67 -19.74
C GLU A 388 -5.42 -2.04 -19.82
N MET A 389 -6.72 -2.05 -19.59
CA MET A 389 -7.52 -3.22 -19.81
C MET A 389 -8.02 -3.16 -21.24
N GLU A 390 -7.50 -4.02 -22.12
CA GLU A 390 -8.16 -4.23 -23.41
C GLU A 390 -9.63 -4.59 -23.13
N GLU A 391 -10.56 -3.86 -23.74
CA GLU A 391 -12.01 -4.06 -23.57
C GLU A 391 -12.45 -5.44 -24.11
N GLN A 392 -12.08 -6.52 -23.44
CA GLN A 392 -12.51 -7.87 -23.77
C GLN A 392 -14.04 -7.97 -23.75
N GLU A 393 -14.72 -7.18 -22.90
CA GLU A 393 -16.19 -7.13 -22.86
C GLU A 393 -16.82 -6.66 -24.20
N ARG A 394 -16.15 -5.80 -25.00
CA ARG A 394 -16.72 -5.38 -26.30
C ARG A 394 -16.58 -6.47 -27.37
N ALA A 395 -15.48 -7.22 -27.37
CA ALA A 395 -15.26 -8.28 -28.35
C ALA A 395 -16.33 -9.38 -28.26
N TYR A 396 -16.72 -9.78 -27.06
CA TYR A 396 -17.77 -10.81 -26.86
C TYR A 396 -19.16 -10.35 -27.34
N ILE A 397 -19.50 -9.07 -27.18
CA ILE A 397 -20.78 -8.52 -27.67
C ILE A 397 -20.82 -8.48 -29.21
N TYR A 398 -19.73 -8.04 -29.86
CA TYR A 398 -19.67 -8.02 -31.32
C TYR A 398 -19.61 -9.40 -31.96
N ILE A 399 -18.90 -10.36 -31.34
CA ILE A 399 -18.84 -11.76 -31.79
C ILE A 399 -20.20 -12.44 -31.58
N GLY A 400 -20.87 -12.18 -30.46
CA GLY A 400 -22.22 -12.69 -30.18
C GLY A 400 -23.25 -12.20 -31.19
N LEU A 401 -23.26 -10.90 -31.49
CA LEU A 401 -24.15 -10.32 -32.51
C LEU A 401 -23.83 -10.83 -33.92
N GLY A 402 -22.54 -10.95 -34.27
CA GLY A 402 -22.10 -11.49 -35.57
C GLY A 402 -22.48 -12.96 -35.77
N ALA A 403 -22.36 -13.79 -34.73
CA ALA A 403 -22.77 -15.19 -34.76
C ALA A 403 -24.30 -15.35 -34.88
N ILE A 404 -25.07 -14.53 -34.15
CA ILE A 404 -26.53 -14.51 -34.23
C ILE A 404 -26.99 -14.11 -35.65
N LEU A 405 -26.35 -13.10 -36.26
CA LEU A 405 -26.64 -12.65 -37.63
C LEU A 405 -26.31 -13.72 -38.69
N LEU A 406 -25.20 -14.44 -38.55
CA LEU A 406 -24.84 -15.52 -39.47
C LEU A 406 -25.80 -16.71 -39.38
N VAL A 407 -26.23 -17.07 -38.17
CA VAL A 407 -27.21 -18.15 -37.95
C VAL A 407 -28.57 -17.76 -38.53
N THR A 408 -29.04 -16.53 -38.30
CA THR A 408 -30.31 -16.05 -38.86
C THR A 408 -30.26 -15.96 -40.38
N ALA A 409 -29.18 -15.46 -40.98
CA ALA A 409 -29.02 -15.44 -42.44
C ALA A 409 -29.01 -16.85 -43.06
N GLY A 410 -28.35 -17.81 -42.40
CA GLY A 410 -28.35 -19.22 -42.82
C GLY A 410 -29.73 -19.89 -42.76
N ILE A 411 -30.53 -19.60 -41.73
CA ILE A 411 -31.91 -20.09 -41.59
C ILE A 411 -32.81 -19.47 -42.68
N ILE A 412 -32.73 -18.15 -42.88
CA ILE A 412 -33.51 -17.44 -43.90
C ILE A 412 -33.17 -17.96 -45.32
N GLY A 413 -31.89 -18.15 -45.63
CA GLY A 413 -31.46 -18.71 -46.91
C GLY A 413 -31.95 -20.14 -47.16
N LYS A 414 -32.05 -20.95 -46.10
CA LYS A 414 -32.55 -22.34 -46.17
C LYS A 414 -34.06 -22.41 -46.31
N MET A 415 -34.80 -21.46 -45.71
CA MET A 415 -36.24 -21.32 -45.90
C MET A 415 -36.59 -20.89 -47.33
N ARG A 416 -35.81 -19.97 -47.92
CA ARG A 416 -36.02 -19.49 -49.30
C ARG A 416 -35.84 -20.59 -50.36
N ARG A 417 -34.95 -21.56 -50.12
CA ARG A 417 -34.70 -22.71 -51.02
C ARG A 417 -35.73 -23.84 -50.94
N LYS A 418 -36.66 -23.81 -49.98
CA LYS A 418 -37.75 -24.80 -49.87
C LYS A 418 -39.08 -24.31 -50.47
N GLY A 419 -39.14 -23.05 -50.91
CA GLY A 419 -40.32 -22.42 -51.50
C GLY A 419 -40.26 -22.21 -53.02
N THR A 420 -39.27 -22.78 -53.69
CA THR A 420 -39.08 -22.86 -55.14
C THR A 420 -38.73 -24.28 -55.48
#